data_AF-A0A9X8DSH1-F1
#
_entry.id   AF-A0A9X8DSH1-F1
#
_cell.length_a   1.000
_cell.length_b   1.000
_cell.length_c   1.000
_cell.angle_alpha   90.00
_cell.angle_beta   90.00
_cell.angle_gamma   90.00
#
_symmetry.space_group_name_H-M   'P 1'
#
loop_
_entity.id
_entity.type
_entity.pdbx_description
1 polymer ?
#
loop_
_entity_poly.entity_id
_entity_poly.type
_entity_poly.pdbx_seq_one_letter_code
_entity_poly.pdbx_strand_id
1 'polypeptide(L)'
;MLDRYVKLKPFLPLMGVEEIDNLLLSVRQDRDIDHLLAKLIDLNSVTLELQDEAITLADVRGLFDEVVGEVPSASAPVQVSSKIHTSRLWL
;
A
#
# COMPACT_ATOMS: atom_id res chain seq x y z
N MET A 1 1.85 -9.85 6.94
CA MET A 1 3.12 -10.26 7.57
C MET A 1 3.58 -9.24 8.61
N LEU A 2 3.70 -7.95 8.27
CA LEU A 2 4.11 -6.88 9.20
C LEU A 2 3.20 -6.68 10.42
N ASP A 3 1.87 -6.69 10.24
CA ASP A 3 0.91 -6.60 11.38
C ASP A 3 1.12 -7.75 12.39
N ARG A 4 1.39 -8.94 11.87
CA ARG A 4 1.68 -10.13 12.68
C ARG A 4 2.99 -9.97 13.45
N TYR A 5 4.01 -9.39 12.82
CA TYR A 5 5.27 -9.06 13.48
C TYR A 5 5.07 -8.07 14.63
N VAL A 6 4.34 -6.98 14.42
CA VAL A 6 4.07 -5.98 15.49
C VAL A 6 3.31 -6.58 16.67
N LYS A 7 2.35 -7.47 16.42
CA LYS A 7 1.62 -8.19 17.48
C LYS A 7 2.51 -9.15 18.26
N LEU A 8 3.50 -9.77 17.60
CA LEU A 8 4.43 -10.72 18.22
C LEU A 8 5.58 -10.04 18.95
N LYS A 9 6.00 -8.86 18.50
CA LYS A 9 7.17 -8.13 18.98
C LYS A 9 7.25 -7.97 20.51
N PRO A 10 6.18 -7.64 21.27
CA PRO A 10 6.26 -7.52 22.73
C PRO A 10 6.67 -8.81 23.45
N PHE A 11 6.47 -9.96 22.81
CA PHE A 11 6.75 -11.28 23.37
C PHE A 11 8.16 -11.78 23.02
N LEU A 12 8.81 -11.23 21.98
CA LEU A 12 10.13 -11.69 21.52
C LEU A 12 11.21 -11.57 22.62
N PRO A 13 11.33 -10.44 23.36
CA PRO A 13 12.33 -10.32 24.43
C PRO A 13 12.04 -11.22 25.63
N LEU A 14 10.78 -11.64 25.82
CA LEU A 14 10.37 -12.48 26.94
C LEU A 14 10.78 -13.95 26.77
N MET A 15 11.24 -14.34 25.58
CA MET A 15 11.65 -15.70 25.30
C MET A 15 13.03 -16.05 25.87
N GLY A 16 13.87 -15.05 26.18
CA GLY A 16 15.21 -15.26 26.74
C GLY A 16 16.16 -16.02 25.81
N VAL A 17 15.97 -15.87 24.50
CA VAL A 17 16.78 -16.51 23.45
C VAL A 17 17.70 -15.44 22.87
N GLU A 18 19.00 -15.58 23.11
CA GLU A 18 20.02 -14.58 22.75
C GLU A 18 20.04 -14.29 21.24
N GLU A 19 19.81 -15.30 20.40
CA GLU A 19 19.70 -15.12 18.94
C GLU A 19 18.52 -14.23 18.53
N ILE A 20 17.43 -14.24 19.30
CA ILE A 20 16.24 -13.42 19.05
C ILE A 20 16.47 -12.00 19.56
N ASP A 21 17.14 -11.84 20.69
CA ASP A 21 17.48 -10.52 21.23
C ASP A 21 18.38 -9.73 20.28
N ASN A 22 19.32 -10.41 19.60
CA ASN A 22 20.16 -9.82 18.56
C ASN A 22 19.40 -9.38 17.30
N LEU A 23 18.17 -9.87 17.11
CA LEU A 23 17.30 -9.52 15.98
C LEU A 23 16.27 -8.43 16.34
N LEU A 24 16.24 -7.96 17.59
CA LEU A 24 15.35 -6.88 17.99
C LEU A 24 15.72 -5.59 17.27
N LEU A 25 14.69 -4.92 16.77
CA LEU A 25 14.85 -3.68 16.05
C LEU A 25 15.23 -2.54 17.00
N SER A 26 16.03 -1.62 16.49
CA SER A 26 16.24 -0.34 17.16
C SER A 26 14.97 0.49 17.19
N VAL A 27 14.89 1.45 18.12
CA VAL A 27 13.79 2.42 18.23
C VAL A 27 13.51 3.16 16.91
N ARG A 28 14.56 3.39 16.10
CA ARG A 28 14.40 4.02 14.79
C ARG A 28 13.71 3.09 13.79
N GLN A 29 14.18 1.85 13.69
CA GLN A 29 13.59 0.85 12.80
C GLN A 29 12.14 0.53 13.19
N ASP A 30 11.83 0.58 14.49
CA ASP A 30 10.46 0.45 14.98
C ASP A 30 9.53 1.53 14.46
N ARG A 31 9.96 2.80 14.52
CA ARG A 31 9.20 3.92 13.95
C ARG A 31 9.04 3.79 12.44
N ASP A 32 10.07 3.30 11.75
CA ASP A 32 10.01 3.06 10.31
C ASP A 32 8.97 1.96 9.97
N ILE A 33 8.83 0.92 10.81
CA ILE A 33 7.78 -0.10 10.68
C ILE A 33 6.39 0.47 10.91
N ASP A 34 6.20 1.30 11.94
CA ASP A 34 4.89 1.93 12.20
C ASP A 34 4.46 2.80 11.01
N HIS A 35 5.39 3.56 10.44
CA HIS A 35 5.13 4.37 9.26
C HIS A 35 4.83 3.53 8.02
N LEU A 36 5.53 2.41 7.83
CA LEU A 36 5.27 1.47 6.74
C LEU A 36 3.90 0.79 6.90
N LEU A 37 3.51 0.45 8.13
CA LEU A 37 2.21 -0.13 8.43
C LEU A 37 1.07 0.82 8.10
N ALA A 38 1.20 2.10 8.48
CA ALA A 38 0.20 3.11 8.12
C ALA A 38 0.01 3.16 6.59
N LYS A 39 1.10 3.28 5.83
CA LYS A 39 1.05 3.28 4.35
C LYS A 39 0.43 2.01 3.76
N LEU A 40 0.72 0.86 4.35
CA LEU A 40 0.14 -0.41 3.90
C LEU A 40 -1.35 -0.50 4.20
N ILE A 41 -1.82 0.07 5.32
CA ILE A 41 -3.24 0.14 5.66
C ILE A 41 -3.96 1.03 4.65
N ASP A 42 -3.42 2.22 4.39
CA ASP A 42 -4.00 3.18 3.45
C ASP A 42 -4.08 2.58 2.05
N LEU A 43 -2.97 1.99 1.56
CA LEU A 43 -2.92 1.31 0.27
C LEU A 43 -3.92 0.15 0.20
N ASN A 44 -4.00 -0.67 1.26
CA ASN A 44 -4.92 -1.79 1.29
C ASN A 44 -6.38 -1.32 1.24
N SER A 45 -6.72 -0.21 1.93
CA SER A 45 -8.04 0.39 1.87
C SER A 45 -8.42 0.78 0.44
N VAL A 46 -7.56 1.55 -0.24
CA VAL A 46 -7.79 1.96 -1.64
C VAL A 46 -7.93 0.73 -2.56
N THR A 47 -7.08 -0.29 -2.38
CA THR A 47 -7.17 -1.50 -3.22
C THR A 47 -8.44 -2.31 -2.97
N LEU A 48 -8.96 -2.32 -1.73
CA LEU A 48 -10.22 -2.99 -1.42
C LEU A 48 -11.41 -2.26 -2.06
N GLU A 49 -11.41 -0.93 -2.01
CA GLU A 49 -12.43 -0.14 -2.70
C GLU A 49 -12.39 -0.36 -4.22
N LEU A 50 -11.19 -0.36 -4.82
CA LEU A 50 -11.02 -0.65 -6.26
C LEU A 50 -11.42 -2.07 -6.66
N GLN A 51 -11.45 -3.02 -5.72
CA GLN A 51 -11.88 -4.40 -5.94
C GLN A 51 -13.39 -4.59 -5.79
N ASP A 52 -14.13 -3.56 -5.33
CA ASP A 52 -15.59 -3.64 -5.22
C ASP A 52 -16.23 -3.78 -6.61
N GLU A 53 -17.11 -4.77 -6.76
CA GLU A 53 -17.84 -5.02 -8.00
C GLU A 53 -18.79 -3.87 -8.37
N ALA A 54 -19.20 -3.08 -7.38
CA ALA A 54 -20.10 -1.94 -7.57
C ALA A 54 -19.38 -0.62 -7.87
N ILE A 55 -18.03 -0.59 -7.92
CA ILE A 55 -17.29 0.66 -8.08
C ILE A 55 -17.56 1.32 -9.44
N THR A 56 -17.83 2.63 -9.44
CA THR A 56 -18.00 3.40 -10.67
C THR A 56 -16.68 4.03 -11.13
N LEU A 57 -16.58 4.37 -12.41
CA LEU A 57 -15.43 5.12 -12.94
C LEU A 57 -15.26 6.50 -12.28
N ALA A 58 -16.33 7.09 -11.76
CA ALA A 58 -16.24 8.35 -11.02
C ALA A 58 -15.55 8.15 -9.67
N ASP A 59 -15.84 7.05 -8.97
CA ASP A 59 -15.21 6.69 -7.70
C ASP A 59 -13.72 6.38 -7.88
N VAL A 60 -13.38 5.59 -8.92
CA VAL A 60 -11.98 5.31 -9.28
C VAL A 60 -11.21 6.61 -9.57
N ARG A 61 -11.83 7.56 -10.28
CA ARG A 61 -11.22 8.86 -10.55
C ARG A 61 -11.01 9.66 -9.27
N GLY A 62 -11.99 9.67 -8.36
CA GLY A 62 -11.87 10.33 -7.06
C GLY A 62 -10.69 9.81 -6.25
N LEU A 63 -10.54 8.48 -6.16
CA LEU A 63 -9.41 7.83 -5.49
C LEU A 63 -8.06 8.19 -6.15
N PHE A 64 -8.02 8.25 -7.47
CA PHE A 64 -6.79 8.61 -8.18
C PHE A 64 -6.40 10.08 -7.97
N ASP A 65 -7.38 10.99 -8.01
CA ASP A 65 -7.17 12.42 -7.76
C ASP A 65 -6.68 12.66 -6.32
N GLU A 66 -7.21 11.92 -5.33
CA GLU A 66 -6.76 11.94 -3.93
C GLU A 66 -5.31 11.44 -3.80
N VAL A 67 -4.99 10.27 -4.36
CA VAL A 67 -3.62 9.70 -4.34
C VAL A 67 -2.60 10.61 -5.03
N VAL A 68 -2.98 11.25 -6.15
CA VAL A 68 -2.11 12.20 -6.86
C VAL A 68 -1.91 13.48 -6.04
N GLY A 69 -2.91 13.92 -5.28
CA GLY A 69 -2.80 15.03 -4.34
C GLY A 69 -1.80 14.75 -3.21
N GLU A 70 -1.80 13.53 -2.67
CA GLU A 70 -0.89 13.11 -1.60
C GLU A 70 0.52 12.74 -2.09
N VAL A 71 0.62 12.23 -3.32
CA VAL A 71 1.89 11.80 -3.93
C VAL A 71 2.09 12.53 -5.27
N PRO A 72 2.62 13.77 -5.27
CA PRO A 72 2.83 14.54 -6.49
C PRO A 72 3.75 13.85 -7.50
N SER A 73 4.64 12.96 -7.05
CA SER A 73 5.48 12.15 -7.94
C SER A 73 4.69 11.12 -8.75
N ALA A 74 3.47 10.74 -8.31
CA ALA A 74 2.58 9.85 -9.03
C ALA A 74 1.87 10.55 -10.20
N SER A 75 1.89 11.89 -10.23
CA SER A 75 1.38 12.68 -11.35
C SER A 75 2.31 12.70 -12.57
N ALA A 76 3.47 12.01 -12.50
CA ALA A 76 4.31 11.81 -13.66
C ALA A 76 3.41 11.21 -14.77
N PRO A 77 3.44 11.77 -15.99
CA PRO A 77 2.54 11.33 -17.03
C PRO A 77 2.71 9.82 -17.21
N VAL A 78 1.66 9.06 -16.88
CA VAL A 78 1.55 7.67 -17.29
C VAL A 78 1.73 7.73 -18.80
N GLN A 79 2.89 7.27 -19.30
CA GLN A 79 3.12 7.19 -20.73
C GLN A 79 1.99 6.34 -21.27
N VAL A 80 1.03 7.00 -21.89
CA VAL A 80 -0.12 6.38 -22.52
C VAL A 80 0.49 5.51 -23.60
N SER A 81 0.72 4.23 -23.29
CA SER A 81 0.93 3.22 -24.31
C SER A 81 -0.43 2.99 -24.95
N SER A 82 -0.87 3.96 -25.74
CA SER A 82 -2.06 3.93 -26.57
C SER A 82 -1.85 2.87 -27.64
N LYS A 83 -2.16 1.63 -27.28
CA LYS A 83 -2.78 0.69 -28.20
C LYS A 83 -4.15 0.32 -27.64
N ILE A 84 -5.00 1.33 -27.48
CA ILE A 84 -6.44 1.10 -27.52
C ILE A 84 -6.71 0.62 -28.95
N HIS A 85 -6.87 -0.68 -29.12
CA HIS A 85 -7.28 -1.28 -30.39
C HIS A 85 -8.71 -0.79 -30.67
N THR A 86 -8.83 0.37 -31.32
CA THR A 86 -10.08 0.76 -31.98
C THR A 86 -10.22 -0.13 -33.21
N SER A 87 -10.67 -1.36 -32.99
CA SER A 87 -11.27 -2.15 -34.07
C SER A 87 -12.52 -1.38 -34.49
N ARG A 88 -12.40 -0.66 -35.60
CA ARG A 88 -13.52 -0.14 -36.38
C ARG A 88 -14.49 -1.30 -36.66
N LEU A 89 -15.54 -1.38 -35.87
CA LEU A 89 -16.81 -1.99 -36.27
C LEU A 89 -17.71 -0.81 -36.63
N TRP A 90 -17.98 -0.62 -37.92
CA TRP A 90 -19.28 -0.26 -38.50
C TRP A 90 -19.12 -0.32 -40.03
N LEU A 91 -19.92 -1.23 -40.62
CA LEU A 91 -20.33 -1.43 -42.03
C LEU A 91 -19.63 -0.61 -43.13
#